data_AF-A0AAU2EBX1-F1
#
_entry.id   AF-A0AAU2EBX1-F1
#
_cell.length_a   1.000
_cell.length_b   1.000
_cell.length_c   1.000
_cell.angle_alpha   90.00
_cell.angle_beta   90.00
_cell.angle_gamma   90.00
#
_symmetry.space_group_name_H-M   'P 1'
#
loop_
_entity.id
_entity.type
_entity.pdbx_description
1 polymer ?
#
loop_
_entity_poly.entity_id
_entity_poly.type
_entity_poly.pdbx_seq_one_letter_code
_entity_poly.pdbx_strand_id
1 'polypeptide(L)'
;MSTVASHPVTGNPPPAAPGRASGRHLAGLLLVALGPTAVSVALDALSRAGHPVPGERVADVVLRLISIFAATVWLVLLTRPSAWWRSLLLTALSSTALIAEAALLTHPGARPVAVAGVTGLVAWLALVLVSRTGLTPRQLLERPTPGISESRQLVTVALTVAIAVVTCLVVQAQMTAITDDPAGIYATAQAKAVGITGPLTSVIAVLWSVVAEELLLVGAVTVLADRAGWAVGWIYLLSVGTRVALHGYLGWAALPTALLGVVFLLLYRRTGLLLLLIGVHAAADLRFDIAHLLDGLTR
;
A
#
# COMPACT_ATOMS: atom_id res chain seq x y z
N MET A 1 -66.49 -1.39 22.52
CA MET A 1 -65.27 -0.57 22.67
C MET A 1 -64.09 -1.49 22.40
N SER A 2 -63.45 -1.36 21.23
CA SER A 2 -62.34 -2.22 20.82
C SER A 2 -61.04 -1.44 20.94
N THR A 3 -60.16 -1.88 21.85
CA THR A 3 -58.82 -1.35 22.06
C THR A 3 -57.88 -1.93 21.01
N VAL A 4 -57.48 -1.11 20.04
CA VAL A 4 -56.45 -1.47 19.06
C VAL A 4 -55.09 -1.38 19.74
N ALA A 5 -54.42 -2.52 19.90
CA ALA A 5 -53.05 -2.59 20.36
C ALA A 5 -52.10 -2.07 19.27
N SER A 6 -51.38 -0.98 19.56
CA SER A 6 -50.32 -0.46 18.71
C SER A 6 -49.08 -1.35 18.85
N HIS A 7 -48.71 -2.05 17.77
CA HIS A 7 -47.43 -2.75 17.71
C HIS A 7 -46.26 -1.76 17.77
N PRO A 8 -45.19 -2.05 18.51
CA PRO A 8 -44.00 -1.22 18.55
C PRO A 8 -43.32 -1.28 17.17
N VAL A 9 -43.24 -0.11 16.53
CA VAL A 9 -42.43 0.09 15.33
C VAL A 9 -40.98 -0.21 15.71
N THR A 10 -40.46 -1.33 15.22
CA THR A 10 -39.03 -1.66 15.29
C THR A 10 -38.26 -0.65 14.47
N GLY A 11 -37.88 0.45 15.10
CA GLY A 11 -37.06 1.50 14.50
C GLY A 11 -35.73 0.91 14.06
N ASN A 12 -35.38 1.13 12.78
CA ASN A 12 -34.05 0.81 12.27
C ASN A 12 -32.99 1.48 13.18
N PRO A 13 -31.89 0.78 13.50
CA PRO A 13 -30.83 1.37 14.31
C PRO A 13 -30.32 2.65 13.64
N PRO A 14 -30.02 3.70 14.43
CA PRO A 14 -29.52 4.95 13.89
C PRO A 14 -28.24 4.71 13.07
N PRO A 15 -28.07 5.40 11.92
CA PRO A 15 -26.87 5.25 11.11
C PRO A 15 -25.63 5.53 11.96
N ALA A 16 -24.64 4.64 11.88
CA ALA A 16 -23.40 4.80 12.63
C ALA A 16 -22.79 6.18 12.34
N ALA A 17 -22.32 6.86 13.40
CA ALA A 17 -21.66 8.15 13.26
C ALA A 17 -20.58 8.05 12.17
N PRO A 18 -20.52 9.00 11.21
CA PRO A 18 -19.70 8.92 10.01
C PRO A 18 -18.23 8.49 10.25
N GLY A 19 -17.65 8.87 11.39
CA GLY A 19 -16.28 8.51 11.76
C GLY A 19 -16.06 7.04 12.11
N ARG A 20 -17.05 6.33 12.68
CA ARG A 20 -16.90 4.91 13.02
C ARG A 20 -16.79 4.03 11.78
N ALA A 21 -17.44 4.41 10.67
CA ALA A 21 -17.36 3.69 9.42
C ALA A 21 -15.96 3.81 8.78
N SER A 22 -15.37 5.01 8.78
CA SER A 22 -14.03 5.23 8.22
C SER A 22 -12.94 4.46 8.97
N GLY A 23 -13.01 4.37 10.30
CA GLY A 23 -12.06 3.56 11.07
C GLY A 23 -12.11 2.07 10.73
N ARG A 24 -13.33 1.52 10.53
CA ARG A 24 -13.51 0.12 10.09
C ARG A 24 -13.02 -0.10 8.67
N HIS A 25 -13.29 0.84 7.76
CA HIS A 25 -12.77 0.79 6.39
C HIS A 25 -11.25 0.81 6.37
N LEU A 26 -10.61 1.63 7.21
CA LEU A 26 -9.16 1.66 7.32
C LEU A 26 -8.60 0.33 7.82
N ALA A 27 -9.13 -0.18 8.94
CA ALA A 27 -8.69 -1.46 9.50
C ALA A 27 -8.87 -2.62 8.52
N GLY A 28 -10.02 -2.71 7.86
CA GLY A 28 -10.28 -3.72 6.85
C GLY A 28 -9.36 -3.59 5.64
N LEU A 29 -9.09 -2.37 5.17
CA LEU A 29 -8.20 -2.12 4.04
C LEU A 29 -6.77 -2.55 4.36
N LEU A 30 -6.25 -2.21 5.53
CA LEU A 30 -4.92 -2.62 5.97
C LEU A 30 -4.82 -4.13 6.14
N LEU A 31 -5.85 -4.78 6.69
CA LEU A 31 -5.88 -6.24 6.83
C LEU A 31 -5.86 -6.93 5.46
N VAL A 32 -6.68 -6.48 4.52
CA VAL A 32 -6.74 -7.07 3.17
C VAL A 32 -5.45 -6.83 2.40
N ALA A 33 -4.92 -5.60 2.41
CA ALA A 33 -3.77 -5.22 1.61
C ALA A 33 -2.43 -5.69 2.20
N LEU A 34 -2.27 -5.59 3.52
CA LEU A 34 -0.98 -5.81 4.19
C LEU A 34 -0.96 -7.05 5.07
N GLY A 35 -2.11 -7.66 5.36
CA GLY A 35 -2.21 -8.89 6.15
C GLY A 35 -1.33 -10.02 5.61
N PRO A 36 -1.40 -10.37 4.31
CA PRO A 36 -0.52 -11.40 3.74
C PRO A 36 0.95 -11.07 3.95
N THR A 37 1.39 -9.85 3.62
CA THR A 37 2.79 -9.42 3.78
C THR A 37 3.24 -9.46 5.23
N ALA A 38 2.41 -9.01 6.18
CA ALA A 38 2.73 -9.05 7.60
C ALA A 38 2.91 -10.50 8.10
N VAL A 39 2.08 -11.44 7.61
CA VAL A 39 2.25 -12.86 7.90
C VAL A 39 3.52 -13.41 7.24
N SER A 40 3.81 -13.08 5.97
CA SER A 40 5.06 -13.53 5.33
C SER A 40 6.29 -13.05 6.09
N VAL A 41 6.31 -11.79 6.54
CA VAL A 41 7.41 -11.23 7.35
C VAL A 41 7.54 -11.96 8.69
N ALA A 42 6.42 -12.30 9.35
CA ALA A 42 6.45 -13.05 10.60
C ALA A 42 6.94 -14.49 10.40
N LEU A 43 6.53 -15.17 9.33
CA LEU A 43 6.98 -16.53 9.01
C LEU A 43 8.48 -16.56 8.68
N ASP A 44 8.96 -15.60 7.91
CA ASP A 44 10.39 -15.44 7.61
C ASP A 44 11.21 -15.17 8.89
N ALA A 45 10.69 -14.36 9.82
CA ALA A 45 11.33 -14.13 11.11
C ALA A 45 11.40 -15.40 11.97
N LEU A 46 10.33 -16.21 12.01
CA LEU A 46 10.32 -17.50 12.71
C LEU A 46 11.31 -18.49 12.08
N SER A 47 11.37 -18.55 10.75
CA SER A 47 12.31 -19.39 10.02
C SER A 47 13.77 -19.02 10.36
N ARG A 48 14.10 -17.72 10.37
CA ARG A 48 15.42 -17.23 10.79
C ARG A 48 15.75 -17.50 12.26
N ALA A 49 14.74 -17.60 13.12
CA ALA A 49 14.90 -18.00 14.52
C ALA A 49 15.09 -19.53 14.71
N GLY A 50 15.14 -20.32 13.62
CA GLY A 50 15.30 -21.77 13.69
C GLY A 50 13.97 -22.53 13.85
N HIS A 51 12.84 -21.87 13.61
CA HIS A 51 11.50 -22.46 13.67
C HIS A 51 10.83 -22.43 12.29
N PRO A 52 11.33 -23.17 11.29
CA PRO A 52 10.74 -23.19 9.96
C PRO A 52 9.31 -23.73 10.02
N VAL A 53 8.38 -23.05 9.36
CA VAL A 53 6.98 -23.44 9.32
C VAL A 53 6.75 -24.33 8.09
N PRO A 54 6.39 -25.63 8.27
CA PRO A 54 6.10 -26.51 7.15
C PRO A 54 4.97 -25.94 6.28
N GLY A 55 5.17 -25.90 4.97
CA GLY A 55 4.16 -25.41 4.04
C GLY A 55 3.99 -23.89 3.99
N GLU A 56 4.97 -23.11 4.48
CA GLU A 56 4.99 -21.63 4.43
C GLU A 56 4.53 -21.06 3.07
N ARG A 57 5.08 -21.57 1.96
CA ARG A 57 4.70 -21.13 0.61
C ARG A 57 3.22 -21.36 0.30
N VAL A 58 2.65 -22.48 0.74
CA VAL A 58 1.22 -22.78 0.53
C VAL A 58 0.37 -21.85 1.39
N ALA A 59 0.77 -21.62 2.65
CA ALA A 59 0.09 -20.69 3.54
C ALA A 59 0.09 -19.25 2.99
N ASP A 60 1.22 -18.78 2.46
CA ASP A 60 1.34 -17.44 1.86
C ASP A 60 0.40 -17.27 0.65
N VAL A 61 0.40 -18.23 -0.28
CA VAL A 61 -0.51 -18.23 -1.44
C VAL A 61 -1.97 -18.26 -0.99
N VAL A 62 -2.33 -19.12 -0.02
CA VAL A 62 -3.71 -19.21 0.49
C VAL A 62 -4.15 -17.89 1.13
N LEU A 63 -3.28 -17.25 1.92
CA LEU A 63 -3.60 -15.95 2.52
C LEU A 63 -3.78 -14.85 1.47
N ARG A 64 -2.93 -14.83 0.43
CA ARG A 64 -3.08 -13.89 -0.69
C ARG A 64 -4.37 -14.12 -1.46
N LEU A 65 -4.74 -15.38 -1.72
CA LEU A 65 -6.03 -15.73 -2.33
C LEU A 65 -7.22 -15.26 -1.49
N ILE A 66 -7.16 -15.45 -0.17
CA ILE A 66 -8.19 -14.94 0.75
C ILE A 66 -8.28 -13.41 0.68
N SER A 67 -7.14 -12.72 0.69
CA SER A 67 -7.09 -11.25 0.56
C SER A 67 -7.64 -10.76 -0.78
N ILE A 68 -7.27 -11.40 -1.89
CA ILE A 68 -7.80 -11.09 -3.23
C ILE A 68 -9.32 -11.26 -3.23
N PHE A 69 -9.82 -12.41 -2.76
CA PHE A 69 -11.25 -12.69 -2.70
C PHE A 69 -11.99 -11.66 -1.81
N ALA A 70 -11.46 -11.35 -0.64
CA ALA A 70 -12.01 -10.34 0.26
C ALA A 70 -12.05 -8.95 -0.40
N ALA A 71 -10.96 -8.53 -1.07
CA ALA A 71 -10.91 -7.27 -1.81
C ALA A 71 -11.97 -7.23 -2.92
N THR A 72 -12.10 -8.32 -3.69
CA THR A 72 -13.08 -8.44 -4.78
C THR A 72 -14.50 -8.35 -4.26
N VAL A 73 -14.87 -9.15 -3.24
CA VAL A 73 -16.20 -9.11 -2.63
C VAL A 73 -16.49 -7.71 -2.09
N TRP A 74 -15.52 -7.09 -1.41
CA TRP A 74 -15.70 -5.75 -0.89
C TRP A 74 -15.89 -4.73 -1.99
N LEU A 75 -15.10 -4.76 -3.06
CA LEU A 75 -15.28 -3.91 -4.23
C LEU A 75 -16.67 -4.10 -4.85
N VAL A 76 -17.14 -5.34 -5.05
CA VAL A 76 -18.49 -5.62 -5.57
C VAL A 76 -19.56 -4.95 -4.70
N LEU A 77 -19.44 -5.06 -3.37
CA LEU A 77 -20.41 -4.44 -2.44
C LEU A 77 -20.34 -2.91 -2.43
N LEU A 78 -19.19 -2.31 -2.76
CA LEU A 78 -19.00 -0.86 -2.78
C LEU A 78 -19.34 -0.24 -4.14
N THR A 79 -19.13 -0.96 -5.24
CA THR A 79 -19.41 -0.46 -6.59
C THR A 79 -20.86 -0.73 -6.96
N ARG A 80 -21.66 0.34 -7.14
CA ARG A 80 -23.01 0.20 -7.68
C ARG A 80 -22.95 -0.39 -9.11
N PRO A 81 -23.94 -1.20 -9.51
CA PRO A 81 -23.97 -1.87 -10.82
C PRO A 81 -24.20 -0.93 -12.01
N SER A 82 -24.23 0.40 -11.82
CA SER A 82 -24.63 1.36 -12.85
C SER A 82 -23.65 1.51 -14.02
N ALA A 83 -22.51 0.81 -13.99
CA ALA A 83 -21.51 0.82 -15.06
C ALA A 83 -20.98 -0.59 -15.31
N TRP A 84 -21.57 -1.29 -16.29
CA TRP A 84 -21.22 -2.66 -16.68
C TRP A 84 -19.71 -2.87 -16.91
N TRP A 85 -19.02 -1.86 -17.46
CA TRP A 85 -17.58 -1.91 -17.69
C TRP A 85 -16.77 -2.04 -16.40
N ARG A 86 -17.25 -1.49 -15.27
CA ARG A 86 -16.58 -1.64 -13.96
C ARG A 86 -16.68 -3.07 -13.47
N SER A 87 -17.86 -3.68 -13.63
CA SER A 87 -18.05 -5.08 -13.29
C SER A 87 -17.16 -5.98 -14.16
N LEU A 88 -17.06 -5.72 -15.46
CA LEU A 88 -16.15 -6.46 -16.34
C LEU A 88 -14.68 -6.31 -15.94
N LEU A 89 -14.22 -5.08 -15.68
CA LEU A 89 -12.85 -4.83 -15.23
C LEU A 89 -12.57 -5.51 -13.89
N LEU A 90 -13.49 -5.41 -12.93
CA LEU A 90 -13.35 -6.06 -11.63
C LEU A 90 -13.27 -7.58 -11.77
N THR A 91 -14.15 -8.18 -12.57
CA THR A 91 -14.13 -9.62 -12.85
C THR A 91 -12.83 -10.01 -13.54
N ALA A 92 -12.42 -9.30 -14.59
CA ALA A 92 -11.18 -9.60 -15.32
C ALA A 92 -9.95 -9.50 -14.41
N LEU A 93 -9.82 -8.42 -13.64
CA LEU A 93 -8.72 -8.19 -12.73
C LEU A 93 -8.70 -9.22 -11.59
N SER A 94 -9.86 -9.52 -10.99
CA SER A 94 -9.97 -10.48 -9.88
C SER A 94 -9.68 -11.90 -10.35
N SER A 95 -10.27 -12.33 -11.47
CA SER A 95 -10.00 -13.66 -12.03
C SER A 95 -8.53 -13.81 -12.41
N THR A 96 -7.93 -12.78 -13.01
CA THR A 96 -6.50 -12.80 -13.36
C THR A 96 -5.62 -12.90 -12.11
N ALA A 97 -5.90 -12.09 -11.08
CA ALA A 97 -5.17 -12.14 -9.82
C ALA A 97 -5.30 -13.50 -9.13
N LEU A 98 -6.52 -14.04 -9.01
CA LEU A 98 -6.78 -15.35 -8.40
C LEU A 98 -6.08 -16.49 -9.15
N ILE A 99 -6.19 -16.53 -10.49
CA ILE A 99 -5.57 -17.57 -11.31
C ILE A 99 -4.04 -17.48 -11.22
N ALA A 100 -3.48 -16.28 -11.35
CA ALA A 100 -2.04 -16.09 -11.28
C ALA A 100 -1.48 -16.42 -9.89
N GLU A 101 -2.18 -16.03 -8.83
CA GLU A 101 -1.80 -16.35 -7.45
C GLU A 101 -1.86 -17.86 -7.19
N ALA A 102 -2.93 -18.54 -7.61
CA ALA A 102 -3.03 -19.99 -7.49
C ALA A 102 -1.94 -20.72 -8.30
N ALA A 103 -1.61 -20.21 -9.49
CA ALA A 103 -0.56 -20.75 -10.34
C ALA A 103 0.83 -20.64 -9.70
N LEU A 104 1.06 -19.78 -8.70
CA LEU A 104 2.35 -19.72 -8.00
C LEU A 104 2.72 -20.99 -7.26
N LEU A 105 1.78 -21.91 -7.01
CA LEU A 105 2.08 -23.21 -6.42
C LEU A 105 2.88 -24.12 -7.37
N THR A 106 2.67 -23.99 -8.69
CA THR A 106 3.28 -24.85 -9.71
C THR A 106 4.17 -24.09 -10.69
N HIS A 107 3.94 -22.79 -10.88
CA HIS A 107 4.59 -21.94 -11.89
C HIS A 107 5.08 -20.62 -11.27
N PRO A 108 6.36 -20.54 -10.84
CA PRO A 108 6.94 -19.30 -10.30
C PRO A 108 6.84 -18.10 -11.25
N GLY A 109 6.81 -18.34 -12.57
CA GLY A 109 6.66 -17.32 -13.60
C GLY A 109 5.34 -16.55 -13.57
N ALA A 110 4.34 -16.98 -12.79
CA ALA A 110 3.07 -16.25 -12.62
C ALA A 110 3.18 -15.02 -11.69
N ARG A 111 4.29 -14.88 -10.94
CA ARG A 111 4.49 -13.80 -9.94
C ARG A 111 4.25 -12.39 -10.46
N PRO A 112 4.79 -11.98 -11.63
CA PRO A 112 4.54 -10.66 -12.19
C PRO A 112 3.05 -10.34 -12.32
N VAL A 113 2.28 -11.29 -12.85
CA VAL A 113 0.85 -11.13 -13.09
C VAL A 113 0.07 -11.10 -11.78
N ALA A 114 0.43 -11.98 -10.84
CA ALA A 114 -0.19 -12.03 -9.52
C ALA A 114 0.00 -10.70 -8.76
N VAL A 115 1.24 -10.21 -8.67
CA VAL A 115 1.55 -8.95 -7.99
C VAL A 115 0.86 -7.77 -8.67
N ALA A 116 0.87 -7.68 -10.00
CA ALA A 116 0.17 -6.61 -10.72
C ALA A 116 -1.35 -6.64 -10.47
N GLY A 117 -1.96 -7.84 -10.47
CA GLY A 117 -3.38 -8.03 -10.18
C GLY A 117 -3.75 -7.59 -8.76
N VAL A 118 -2.99 -8.04 -7.76
CA VAL A 118 -3.17 -7.64 -6.35
C VAL A 118 -2.99 -6.13 -6.18
N THR A 119 -1.93 -5.56 -6.78
CA THR A 119 -1.64 -4.12 -6.75
C THR A 119 -2.82 -3.31 -7.28
N GLY A 120 -3.38 -3.72 -8.43
CA GLY A 120 -4.54 -3.07 -9.02
C GLY A 120 -5.78 -3.14 -8.14
N LEU A 121 -6.06 -4.30 -7.53
CA LEU A 121 -7.21 -4.48 -6.63
C LEU A 121 -7.09 -3.63 -5.37
N VAL A 122 -5.91 -3.63 -4.74
CA VAL A 122 -5.64 -2.84 -3.54
C VAL A 122 -5.74 -1.35 -3.85
N ALA A 123 -5.14 -0.88 -4.94
CA ALA A 123 -5.23 0.51 -5.37
C ALA A 123 -6.69 0.92 -5.61
N TRP A 124 -7.45 0.10 -6.34
CA TRP A 124 -8.86 0.37 -6.61
C TRP A 124 -9.68 0.42 -5.33
N LEU A 125 -9.52 -0.57 -4.44
CA LEU A 125 -10.23 -0.61 -3.16
C LEU A 125 -9.91 0.62 -2.30
N ALA A 126 -8.63 1.02 -2.19
CA ALA A 126 -8.21 2.21 -1.46
C ALA A 126 -8.88 3.48 -2.03
N LEU A 127 -8.86 3.66 -3.35
CA LEU A 127 -9.49 4.81 -4.02
C LEU A 127 -11.01 4.84 -3.82
N VAL A 128 -11.68 3.68 -3.89
CA VAL A 128 -13.14 3.58 -3.65
C VAL A 128 -13.45 3.94 -2.20
N LEU A 129 -12.72 3.40 -1.22
CA LEU A 129 -12.95 3.69 0.19
C LEU A 129 -12.71 5.17 0.52
N VAL A 130 -11.65 5.76 -0.01
CA VAL A 130 -11.41 7.21 0.09
C VAL A 130 -12.54 8.00 -0.55
N SER A 131 -13.04 7.57 -1.72
CA SER A 131 -14.13 8.28 -2.42
C SER A 131 -15.44 8.31 -1.65
N ARG A 132 -15.68 7.32 -0.78
CA ARG A 132 -16.85 7.32 0.12
C ARG A 132 -16.76 8.38 1.23
N THR A 133 -15.60 9.01 1.41
CA THR A 133 -15.46 10.19 2.27
C THR A 133 -15.84 11.49 1.54
N GLY A 134 -16.14 11.44 0.24
CA GLY A 134 -16.47 12.61 -0.58
C GLY A 134 -15.26 13.25 -1.28
N LEU A 135 -14.07 12.63 -1.21
CA LEU A 135 -12.91 13.04 -2.01
C LEU A 135 -12.86 12.24 -3.31
N THR A 136 -12.80 12.88 -4.47
CA THR A 136 -12.57 12.14 -5.72
C THR A 136 -11.15 11.54 -5.74
N PRO A 137 -10.88 10.46 -6.52
CA PRO A 137 -9.52 9.95 -6.69
C PRO A 137 -8.53 11.04 -7.12
N ARG A 138 -8.95 11.95 -8.01
CA ARG A 138 -8.13 13.10 -8.41
C ARG A 138 -7.82 14.03 -7.23
N GLN A 139 -8.80 14.30 -6.37
CA GLN A 139 -8.58 15.11 -5.15
C GLN A 139 -7.73 14.40 -4.09
N LEU A 140 -7.59 13.08 -4.13
CA LEU A 140 -6.62 12.37 -3.28
C LEU A 140 -5.20 12.56 -3.81
N LEU A 141 -5.05 12.42 -5.14
CA LEU A 141 -3.78 12.36 -5.86
C LEU A 141 -3.17 13.75 -6.11
N GLU A 142 -4.01 14.73 -6.41
CA GLU A 142 -3.65 16.05 -6.93
C GLU A 142 -4.51 17.12 -6.24
N ARG A 143 -4.31 17.38 -4.95
CA ARG A 143 -5.02 18.48 -4.27
C ARG A 143 -4.11 19.67 -4.07
N PRO A 144 -4.10 20.66 -4.99
CA PRO A 144 -3.46 21.94 -4.71
C PRO A 144 -4.04 22.56 -3.44
N THR A 145 -3.19 23.25 -2.68
CA THR A 145 -3.67 24.07 -1.56
C THR A 145 -4.46 25.25 -2.13
N PRO A 146 -5.74 25.44 -1.77
CA PRO A 146 -6.54 26.55 -2.30
C PRO A 146 -5.93 27.91 -1.94
N GLY A 147 -6.00 28.87 -2.86
CA GLY A 147 -5.65 30.27 -2.59
C GLY A 147 -4.15 30.62 -2.61
N ILE A 148 -3.28 29.70 -3.05
CA ILE A 148 -1.87 30.02 -3.32
C ILE A 148 -1.70 30.58 -4.73
N SER A 149 -0.79 31.54 -4.92
CA SER A 149 -0.42 32.02 -6.26
C SER A 149 0.32 30.94 -7.04
N GLU A 150 0.26 30.99 -8.38
CA GLU A 150 0.97 30.04 -9.26
C GLU A 150 2.47 29.97 -8.95
N SER A 151 3.12 31.11 -8.73
CA SER A 151 4.54 31.17 -8.34
C SER A 151 4.84 30.43 -7.03
N ARG A 152 3.97 30.58 -6.02
CA ARG A 152 4.10 29.86 -4.75
C ARG A 152 3.79 28.38 -4.91
N GLN A 153 2.88 28.02 -5.80
CA GLN A 153 2.61 26.62 -6.13
C GLN A 153 3.82 25.95 -6.78
N LEU A 154 4.46 26.60 -7.75
CA LEU A 154 5.69 26.10 -8.38
C LEU A 154 6.81 25.91 -7.35
N VAL A 155 7.03 26.89 -6.48
CA VAL A 155 8.02 26.77 -5.39
C VAL A 155 7.67 25.62 -4.44
N THR A 156 6.39 25.46 -4.09
CA THR A 156 5.93 24.37 -3.22
C THR A 156 6.18 23.00 -3.86
N VAL A 157 5.85 22.85 -5.15
CA VAL A 157 6.13 21.62 -5.90
C VAL A 157 7.63 21.35 -5.95
N ALA A 158 8.44 22.34 -6.33
CA ALA A 158 9.90 22.21 -6.43
C ALA A 158 10.53 21.81 -5.09
N LEU A 159 10.15 22.45 -3.99
CA LEU A 159 10.61 22.10 -2.65
C LEU A 159 10.15 20.70 -2.22
N THR A 160 8.92 20.32 -2.55
CA THR A 160 8.39 18.98 -2.25
C THR A 160 9.20 17.90 -2.99
N VAL A 161 9.46 18.10 -4.29
CA VAL A 161 10.31 17.20 -5.08
C VAL A 161 11.72 17.14 -4.48
N ALA A 162 12.34 18.29 -4.20
CA ALA A 162 13.70 18.34 -3.67
C ALA A 162 13.82 17.61 -2.33
N ILE A 163 12.90 17.87 -1.38
CA ILE A 163 12.89 17.21 -0.07
C ILE A 163 12.63 15.71 -0.23
N ALA A 164 11.67 15.31 -1.05
CA ALA A 164 11.34 13.90 -1.26
C ALA A 164 12.52 13.15 -1.89
N VAL A 165 13.15 13.71 -2.94
CA VAL A 165 14.33 13.12 -3.58
C VAL A 165 15.48 12.99 -2.58
N VAL A 166 15.84 14.07 -1.88
CA VAL A 166 16.93 14.03 -0.88
C VAL A 166 16.64 12.98 0.19
N THR A 167 15.39 12.88 0.65
CA THR A 167 14.99 11.90 1.66
C THR A 167 15.18 10.47 1.13
N CYS A 168 14.71 10.16 -0.08
CA CYS A 168 14.93 8.85 -0.69
C CYS A 168 16.43 8.51 -0.78
N LEU A 169 17.26 9.46 -1.21
CA LEU A 169 18.71 9.24 -1.31
C LEU A 169 19.37 9.03 0.05
N VAL A 170 19.00 9.81 1.06
CA VAL A 170 19.52 9.67 2.43
C VAL A 170 19.12 8.31 3.01
N VAL A 171 17.87 7.90 2.82
CA VAL A 171 17.37 6.61 3.31
C VAL A 171 18.11 5.46 2.65
N GLN A 172 18.23 5.47 1.31
CA GLN A 172 19.00 4.45 0.59
C GLN A 172 20.47 4.40 1.07
N ALA A 173 21.13 5.56 1.21
CA ALA A 173 22.50 5.62 1.71
C ALA A 173 22.65 5.10 3.15
N GLN A 174 21.70 5.41 4.04
CA GLN A 174 21.69 4.88 5.41
C GLN A 174 21.47 3.37 5.43
N MET A 175 20.57 2.86 4.59
CA MET A 175 20.33 1.42 4.49
C MET A 175 21.60 0.68 4.06
N THR A 176 22.27 1.16 3.00
CA THR A 176 23.57 0.61 2.55
C THR A 176 24.65 0.68 3.64
N ALA A 177 24.74 1.80 4.37
CA ALA A 177 25.74 1.99 5.42
C ALA A 177 25.48 1.09 6.64
N ILE A 178 24.22 0.92 7.06
CA ILE A 178 23.85 0.07 8.21
C ILE A 178 24.12 -1.41 7.90
N THR A 179 23.91 -1.83 6.65
CA THR A 179 24.17 -3.21 6.25
C THR A 179 25.66 -3.52 6.05
N ASP A 180 26.55 -2.53 6.17
CA ASP A 180 27.98 -2.61 5.83
C ASP A 180 28.17 -3.41 4.54
N ASP A 181 27.41 -3.02 3.51
CA ASP A 181 27.20 -3.83 2.32
C ASP A 181 27.84 -3.22 1.06
N PRO A 182 29.18 -3.24 0.95
CA PRO A 182 29.84 -2.87 -0.30
C PRO A 182 29.64 -3.93 -1.40
N ALA A 183 29.10 -5.11 -1.08
CA ALA A 183 29.00 -6.26 -1.98
C ALA A 183 27.61 -6.42 -2.64
N GLY A 184 26.57 -5.71 -2.17
CA GLY A 184 25.19 -5.81 -2.67
C GLY A 184 24.35 -6.92 -2.04
N ILE A 185 24.71 -7.41 -0.86
CA ILE A 185 23.93 -8.34 -0.02
C ILE A 185 22.54 -7.76 0.31
N TYR A 186 22.44 -6.48 0.63
CA TYR A 186 21.19 -5.73 0.81
C TYR A 186 20.35 -5.77 -0.46
N ALA A 187 20.96 -5.42 -1.60
CA ALA A 187 20.29 -5.46 -2.89
C ALA A 187 19.77 -6.86 -3.21
N THR A 188 20.56 -7.87 -2.89
CA THR A 188 20.20 -9.29 -3.08
C THR A 188 19.09 -9.72 -2.13
N ALA A 189 19.11 -9.29 -0.87
CA ALA A 189 18.08 -9.58 0.12
C ALA A 189 16.75 -8.90 -0.23
N GLN A 190 16.79 -7.63 -0.62
CA GLN A 190 15.63 -6.90 -1.14
C GLN A 190 15.09 -7.58 -2.39
N ALA A 191 15.94 -7.80 -3.40
CA ALA A 191 15.55 -8.47 -4.64
C ALA A 191 14.92 -9.85 -4.39
N LYS A 192 15.49 -10.65 -3.47
CA LYS A 192 14.92 -11.93 -3.08
C LYS A 192 13.56 -11.78 -2.38
N ALA A 193 13.44 -10.86 -1.42
CA ALA A 193 12.21 -10.64 -0.65
C ALA A 193 11.05 -10.20 -1.56
N VAL A 194 11.29 -9.23 -2.45
CA VAL A 194 10.26 -8.75 -3.39
C VAL A 194 10.16 -9.58 -4.66
N GLY A 195 11.12 -10.47 -4.93
CA GLY A 195 11.14 -11.40 -6.06
C GLY A 195 11.56 -10.73 -7.38
N ILE A 196 12.50 -9.78 -7.31
CA ILE A 196 13.13 -9.15 -8.47
C ILE A 196 14.13 -10.14 -9.06
N THR A 197 13.90 -10.48 -10.32
CA THR A 197 14.73 -11.39 -11.12
C THR A 197 15.11 -10.78 -12.48
N GLY A 198 14.63 -9.57 -12.76
CA GLY A 198 14.90 -8.83 -13.99
C GLY A 198 14.10 -7.53 -14.06
N PRO A 199 14.17 -6.79 -15.18
CA PRO A 199 13.57 -5.46 -15.30
C PRO A 199 12.05 -5.44 -15.08
N LEU A 200 11.33 -6.41 -15.64
CA LEU A 200 9.87 -6.48 -15.51
C LEU A 200 9.43 -6.72 -14.05
N THR A 201 10.12 -7.61 -13.34
CA THR A 201 9.81 -7.91 -11.93
C THR A 201 10.21 -6.76 -11.01
N SER A 202 11.27 -6.00 -11.33
CA SER A 202 11.59 -4.73 -10.66
C SER A 202 10.47 -3.71 -10.82
N VAL A 203 10.05 -3.41 -12.06
CA VAL A 203 8.95 -2.44 -12.30
C VAL A 203 7.69 -2.83 -11.52
N ILE A 204 7.32 -4.10 -11.52
CA ILE A 204 6.13 -4.59 -10.81
C ILE A 204 6.30 -4.51 -9.29
N ALA A 205 7.49 -4.81 -8.76
CA ALA A 205 7.78 -4.65 -7.34
C ALA A 205 7.69 -3.18 -6.91
N VAL A 206 8.21 -2.26 -7.72
CA VAL A 206 8.10 -0.81 -7.48
C VAL A 206 6.65 -0.35 -7.52
N LEU A 207 5.85 -0.82 -8.47
CA LEU A 207 4.42 -0.50 -8.53
C LEU A 207 3.68 -0.94 -7.26
N TRP A 208 3.98 -2.15 -6.76
CA TRP A 208 3.44 -2.61 -5.49
C TRP A 208 3.90 -1.72 -4.32
N SER A 209 5.21 -1.43 -4.24
CA SER A 209 5.82 -0.58 -3.20
C SER A 209 5.09 0.75 -3.10
N VAL A 210 5.00 1.52 -4.19
CA VAL A 210 4.40 2.86 -4.13
C VAL A 210 2.89 2.85 -3.88
N VAL A 211 2.18 1.78 -4.27
CA VAL A 211 0.76 1.61 -3.92
C VAL A 211 0.60 1.30 -2.44
N ALA A 212 1.38 0.37 -1.90
CA ALA A 212 1.32 0.01 -0.48
C ALA A 212 1.78 1.18 0.41
N GLU A 213 2.87 1.83 0.05
CA GLU A 213 3.52 2.82 0.91
C GLU A 213 2.94 4.22 0.77
N GLU A 214 2.69 4.68 -0.45
CA GLU A 214 2.24 6.05 -0.66
C GLU A 214 0.72 6.12 -0.80
N LEU A 215 0.13 5.34 -1.70
CA LEU A 215 -1.33 5.39 -1.87
C LEU A 215 -2.06 4.93 -0.61
N LEU A 216 -1.65 3.79 -0.03
CA LEU A 216 -2.29 3.20 1.13
C LEU A 216 -1.78 3.83 2.44
N LEU A 217 -0.48 3.67 2.77
CA LEU A 217 0.03 4.09 4.09
C LEU A 217 0.14 5.60 4.27
N VAL A 218 0.32 6.40 3.21
CA VAL A 218 0.30 7.86 3.33
C VAL A 218 -1.10 8.42 3.00
N GLY A 219 -1.63 8.16 1.82
CA GLY A 219 -2.89 8.71 1.35
C GLY A 219 -4.11 8.20 2.11
N ALA A 220 -4.41 6.91 1.97
CA ALA A 220 -5.63 6.31 2.50
C ALA A 220 -5.67 6.31 4.04
N VAL A 221 -4.56 5.99 4.70
CA VAL A 221 -4.43 6.09 6.17
C VAL A 221 -4.75 7.51 6.63
N THR A 222 -4.12 8.53 6.04
CA THR A 222 -4.36 9.93 6.42
C THR A 222 -5.83 10.29 6.29
N VAL A 223 -6.43 10.07 5.12
CA VAL A 223 -7.80 10.49 4.85
C VAL A 223 -8.80 9.71 5.72
N LEU A 224 -8.69 8.38 5.78
CA LEU A 224 -9.66 7.56 6.51
C LEU A 224 -9.54 7.76 8.03
N ALA A 225 -8.32 7.91 8.56
CA ALA A 225 -8.10 8.17 9.97
C ALA A 225 -8.54 9.59 10.38
N ASP A 226 -8.22 10.63 9.57
CA ASP A 226 -8.71 11.99 9.82
C ASP A 226 -10.25 12.01 9.84
N ARG A 227 -10.90 11.31 8.90
CA ARG A 227 -12.37 11.18 8.87
C ARG A 227 -12.94 10.36 10.00
N ALA A 228 -12.15 9.44 10.56
CA ALA A 228 -12.49 8.71 11.77
C ALA A 228 -12.29 9.53 13.05
N GLY A 229 -11.74 10.75 12.95
CA GLY A 229 -11.44 11.62 14.09
C GLY A 229 -10.25 11.14 14.91
N TRP A 230 -9.32 10.40 14.31
CA TRP A 230 -8.13 9.92 15.02
C TRP A 230 -7.16 11.09 15.28
N ALA A 231 -6.46 11.04 16.41
CA ALA A 231 -5.41 12.01 16.68
C ALA A 231 -4.25 11.83 15.70
N VAL A 232 -3.60 12.94 15.33
CA VAL A 232 -2.51 12.93 14.35
C VAL A 232 -1.39 11.95 14.70
N GLY A 233 -1.06 11.80 15.99
CA GLY A 233 -0.05 10.83 16.45
C GLY A 233 -0.36 9.38 16.04
N TRP A 234 -1.64 8.98 16.04
CA TRP A 234 -2.05 7.64 15.59
C TRP A 234 -1.88 7.46 14.07
N ILE A 235 -2.06 8.53 13.30
CA ILE A 235 -1.84 8.50 11.84
C ILE A 235 -0.36 8.28 11.55
N TYR A 236 0.53 8.99 12.26
CA TYR A 236 1.99 8.78 12.15
C TYR A 236 2.38 7.37 12.58
N LEU A 237 1.91 6.94 13.75
CA LEU A 237 2.25 5.61 14.26
C LEU A 237 1.82 4.51 13.29
N LEU A 238 0.59 4.59 12.74
CA LEU A 238 0.10 3.58 11.82
C LEU A 238 0.83 3.64 10.47
N SER A 239 0.98 4.82 9.88
CA SER A 239 1.64 5.00 8.59
C SER A 239 3.12 4.58 8.65
N VAL A 240 3.88 5.19 9.57
CA VAL A 240 5.32 5.01 9.69
C VAL A 240 5.65 3.65 10.32
N GLY A 241 4.94 3.27 11.38
CA GLY A 241 5.17 1.99 12.06
C GLY A 241 4.90 0.80 11.15
N THR A 242 3.82 0.85 10.34
CA THR A 242 3.54 -0.22 9.37
C THR A 242 4.59 -0.25 8.26
N ARG A 243 5.06 0.91 7.76
CA ARG A 243 6.14 0.96 6.77
C ARG A 243 7.41 0.28 7.28
N VAL A 244 7.85 0.61 8.49
CA VAL A 244 9.03 -0.02 9.12
C VAL A 244 8.80 -1.53 9.31
N ALA A 245 7.60 -1.93 9.76
CA ALA A 245 7.28 -3.34 9.97
C ALA A 245 7.31 -4.16 8.66
N LEU A 246 6.81 -3.60 7.55
CA LEU A 246 6.88 -4.25 6.23
C LEU A 246 8.33 -4.45 5.77
N HIS A 247 9.25 -3.61 6.23
CA HIS A 247 10.68 -3.70 5.98
C HIS A 247 11.44 -4.50 7.05
N GLY A 248 10.77 -5.09 8.03
CA GLY A 248 11.40 -5.82 9.13
C GLY A 248 12.32 -6.96 8.67
N TYR A 249 12.14 -7.46 7.43
CA TYR A 249 13.05 -8.43 6.82
C TYR A 249 14.50 -7.91 6.69
N LEU A 250 14.69 -6.59 6.65
CA LEU A 250 15.99 -5.90 6.59
C LEU A 250 16.64 -5.67 7.97
N GLY A 251 16.00 -6.06 9.08
CA GLY A 251 16.52 -5.82 10.43
C GLY A 251 16.67 -4.33 10.75
N TRP A 252 17.82 -3.92 11.30
CA TRP A 252 18.07 -2.52 11.67
C TRP A 252 18.06 -1.55 10.49
N ALA A 253 18.37 -2.03 9.28
CA ALA A 253 18.29 -1.24 8.06
C ALA A 253 16.84 -0.90 7.67
N ALA A 254 15.82 -1.43 8.36
CA ALA A 254 14.44 -0.97 8.21
C ALA A 254 14.19 0.41 8.85
N LEU A 255 14.95 0.81 9.87
CA LEU A 255 14.70 2.05 10.61
C LEU A 255 14.78 3.34 9.76
N PRO A 256 15.72 3.49 8.81
CA PRO A 256 15.72 4.61 7.88
C PRO A 256 14.39 4.82 7.13
N THR A 257 13.63 3.76 6.86
CA THR A 257 12.30 3.89 6.21
C THR A 257 11.30 4.67 7.08
N ALA A 258 11.54 4.79 8.39
CA ALA A 258 10.75 5.65 9.26
C ALA A 258 10.88 7.12 8.87
N LEU A 259 12.10 7.57 8.53
CA LEU A 259 12.35 8.93 8.07
C LEU A 259 11.59 9.19 6.76
N LEU A 260 11.62 8.23 5.83
CA LEU A 260 10.85 8.30 4.59
C LEU A 260 9.36 8.48 4.88
N GLY A 261 8.78 7.60 5.71
CA GLY A 261 7.37 7.65 6.09
C GLY A 261 6.98 8.96 6.77
N VAL A 262 7.79 9.46 7.72
CA VAL A 262 7.54 10.74 8.41
C VAL A 262 7.54 11.90 7.43
N VAL A 263 8.57 12.00 6.57
CA VAL A 263 8.70 13.10 5.62
C VAL A 263 7.59 13.06 4.57
N PHE A 264 7.30 11.91 3.99
CA PHE A 264 6.25 11.78 2.97
C PHE A 264 4.86 12.07 3.55
N LEU A 265 4.58 11.60 4.77
CA LEU A 265 3.34 11.93 5.47
C LEU A 265 3.23 13.43 5.77
N LEU A 266 4.31 14.07 6.24
CA LEU A 266 4.37 15.51 6.45
C LEU A 266 4.12 16.28 5.16
N LEU A 267 4.86 15.95 4.08
CA LEU A 267 4.73 16.58 2.77
C LEU A 267 3.31 16.41 2.21
N TYR A 268 2.73 15.21 2.32
CA TYR A 268 1.37 14.96 1.86
C TYR A 268 0.35 15.79 2.65
N ARG A 269 0.41 15.78 3.98
CA ARG A 269 -0.51 16.58 4.83
C ARG A 269 -0.38 18.07 4.59
N ARG A 270 0.81 18.55 4.19
CA ARG A 270 1.06 19.98 3.91
C ARG A 270 0.67 20.41 2.51
N THR A 271 0.87 19.56 1.51
CA THR A 271 0.76 19.95 0.10
C THR A 271 -0.40 19.30 -0.64
N GLY A 272 -0.87 18.14 -0.20
CA GLY A 272 -1.91 17.35 -0.89
C GLY A 272 -1.48 16.70 -2.21
N LEU A 273 -0.17 16.66 -2.50
CA LEU A 273 0.39 16.21 -3.77
C LEU A 273 0.85 14.74 -3.74
N LEU A 274 -0.06 13.80 -3.49
CA LEU A 274 0.29 12.39 -3.34
C LEU A 274 0.90 11.77 -4.61
N LEU A 275 0.38 12.14 -5.79
CA LEU A 275 0.88 11.61 -7.06
C LEU A 275 2.35 11.98 -7.31
N LEU A 276 2.74 13.19 -6.90
CA LEU A 276 4.12 13.65 -6.98
C LEU A 276 5.02 12.80 -6.09
N LEU A 277 4.58 12.52 -4.85
CA LEU A 277 5.31 11.67 -3.91
C LEU A 277 5.45 10.23 -4.44
N ILE A 278 4.36 9.64 -4.96
CA ILE A 278 4.37 8.34 -5.65
C ILE A 278 5.43 8.34 -6.76
N GLY A 279 5.44 9.37 -7.61
CA GLY A 279 6.38 9.47 -8.72
C GLY A 279 7.84 9.57 -8.28
N VAL A 280 8.13 10.38 -7.27
CA VAL A 280 9.49 10.52 -6.73
C VAL A 280 9.98 9.21 -6.10
N HIS A 281 9.14 8.56 -5.31
CA HIS A 281 9.48 7.28 -4.68
C HIS A 281 9.72 6.20 -5.75
N ALA A 282 8.80 6.05 -6.72
CA ALA A 282 8.96 5.09 -7.80
C ALA A 282 10.25 5.31 -8.60
N ALA A 283 10.59 6.56 -8.90
CA ALA A 283 11.81 6.89 -9.63
C ALA A 283 13.08 6.57 -8.81
N ALA A 284 13.04 6.79 -7.50
CA ALA A 284 14.16 6.47 -6.61
C ALA A 284 14.39 4.96 -6.50
N ASP A 285 13.32 4.16 -6.40
CA ASP A 285 13.43 2.70 -6.34
C ASP A 285 13.88 2.11 -7.68
N LEU A 286 13.30 2.57 -8.80
CA LEU A 286 13.72 2.12 -10.13
C LEU A 286 15.19 2.46 -10.42
N ARG A 287 15.65 3.65 -10.00
CA ARG A 287 17.06 4.02 -10.15
C ARG A 287 17.95 3.03 -9.38
N PHE A 288 17.58 2.71 -8.15
CA PHE A 288 18.34 1.80 -7.29
C PHE A 288 18.40 0.40 -7.90
N ASP A 289 17.25 -0.15 -8.30
CA ASP A 289 17.16 -1.48 -8.91
C ASP A 289 17.92 -1.56 -10.25
N ILE A 290 17.76 -0.58 -11.14
CA ILE A 290 18.42 -0.58 -12.45
C ILE A 290 19.94 -0.49 -12.30
N ALA A 291 20.44 0.36 -11.39
CA ALA A 291 21.88 0.46 -11.14
C ALA A 291 22.46 -0.91 -10.76
N HIS A 292 21.80 -1.64 -9.86
CA HIS A 292 22.24 -2.96 -9.44
C HIS A 292 22.10 -4.03 -10.52
N LEU A 293 21.05 -3.99 -11.34
CA LEU A 293 20.91 -4.89 -12.48
C LEU A 293 22.04 -4.67 -13.51
N LEU A 294 22.45 -3.43 -13.74
CA LEU A 294 23.55 -3.10 -14.65
C LEU A 294 24.92 -3.52 -14.08
N ASP A 295 25.17 -3.27 -12.80
CA ASP A 295 26.42 -3.69 -12.14
C ASP A 295 26.63 -5.21 -12.23
N GLY A 296 25.56 -5.99 -12.05
CA GLY A 296 25.58 -7.45 -12.16
C GLY A 296 25.87 -7.98 -13.57
N LEU A 297 25.64 -7.20 -14.63
CA LEU A 297 25.99 -7.59 -16.01
C LEU A 297 27.47 -7.33 -16.35
N THR A 298 28.16 -6.51 -15.55
CA THR A 298 29.55 -6.10 -15.81
C THR A 298 30.60 -6.90 -15.04
N ARG A 299 30.16 -7.83 -14.18
CA ARG A 299 31.02 -8.76 -13.42
C ARG A 299 30.91 -10.16 -14.00
#